data_AF-A0A3E0PU68-F1
#
_entry.id   AF-A0A3E0PU68-F1
#
_cell.length_a   1.000
_cell.length_b   1.000
_cell.length_c   1.000
_cell.angle_alpha   90.00
_cell.angle_beta   90.00
_cell.angle_gamma   90.00
#
_symmetry.space_group_name_H-M   'P 1'
#
loop_
_entity.id
_entity.type
_entity.pdbx_description
1 polymer ?
#
loop_
_entity_poly.entity_id
_entity_poly.type
_entity_poly.pdbx_seq_one_letter_code
_entity_poly.pdbx_strand_id
1 'polypeptide(L)'
;MLVLAAGFVAVSLIASRFFRPDRPTPEKLDPYECGIVPEVEPSQRFPVKFYLVAMLFVIFDVEIIFLFAWGAIWTELGWFGVAAVAIFTFFVLETLAYVWKRGALDWNVKRRARYIQPDVQEAA
;
A
#
# COMPACT_ATOMS: atom_id res chain seq x y z
N MET A 1 -6.45 24.44 13.46
CA MET A 1 -6.92 23.06 13.28
C MET A 1 -5.80 22.03 13.46
N LEU A 2 -4.67 22.12 12.73
CA LEU A 2 -3.54 21.18 12.91
C LEU A 2 -3.00 21.12 14.34
N VAL A 3 -2.81 22.27 14.99
CA VAL A 3 -2.35 22.34 16.40
C VAL A 3 -3.35 21.68 17.35
N LEU A 4 -4.65 21.87 17.12
CA LEU A 4 -5.69 21.26 17.94
C LEU A 4 -5.75 19.74 17.73
N ALA A 5 -5.60 19.26 16.49
CA ALA A 5 -5.57 17.83 16.17
C ALA A 5 -4.34 17.14 16.77
N ALA A 6 -3.15 17.72 16.59
CA ALA A 6 -1.93 17.20 17.20
C ALA A 6 -2.01 17.23 18.73
N GLY A 7 -2.53 18.33 19.29
CA GLY A 7 -2.78 18.47 20.73
C GLY A 7 -3.73 17.39 21.26
N PHE A 8 -4.84 17.14 20.57
CA PHE A 8 -5.78 16.09 20.93
C PHE A 8 -5.12 14.70 20.94
N VAL A 9 -4.39 14.34 19.88
CA VAL A 9 -3.67 13.05 19.81
C VAL A 9 -2.66 12.92 20.95
N ALA A 10 -1.86 13.95 21.20
CA ALA A 10 -0.86 13.93 22.26
C ALA A 10 -1.49 13.79 23.65
N VAL A 11 -2.51 14.60 23.96
CA VAL A 11 -3.21 14.56 25.24
C VAL A 11 -3.90 13.21 25.44
N SER A 12 -4.56 12.67 24.43
CA SER A 12 -5.21 11.35 24.50
C SER A 12 -4.22 10.23 24.77
N LEU A 13 -3.05 10.23 24.12
CA LEU A 13 -2.01 9.22 24.36
C LEU A 13 -1.40 9.35 25.76
N ILE A 14 -1.15 10.57 26.24
CA ILE A 14 -0.62 10.82 27.59
C ILE A 14 -1.64 10.38 28.65
N ALA A 15 -2.90 10.77 28.50
CA ALA A 15 -3.97 10.35 29.40
C ALA A 15 -4.12 8.82 29.39
N SER A 16 -4.11 8.18 28.21
CA SER A 16 -4.18 6.73 28.09
C SER A 16 -3.02 6.05 28.82
N ARG A 17 -1.78 6.55 28.67
CA ARG A 17 -0.60 6.01 29.36
C ARG A 17 -0.68 6.17 30.87
N PHE A 18 -1.25 7.27 31.36
CA PHE A 18 -1.35 7.58 32.79
C PHE A 18 -2.47 6.81 33.50
N PHE A 19 -3.64 6.67 32.85
CA PHE A 19 -4.79 5.96 33.44
C PHE A 19 -4.78 4.44 33.19
N ARG A 20 -3.93 3.93 32.29
CA ARG A 20 -3.83 2.49 32.01
C ARG A 20 -3.18 1.73 33.17
N PRO A 21 -3.75 0.58 33.59
CA PRO A 21 -3.06 -0.37 34.46
C PRO A 21 -1.78 -0.92 33.80
N ASP A 22 -0.64 -0.76 34.47
CA ASP A 22 0.66 -1.24 33.96
C ASP A 22 1.00 -2.61 34.56
N ARG A 23 0.85 -3.68 33.76
CA ARG A 23 1.16 -5.07 34.14
C ARG A 23 1.85 -5.80 32.99
N PRO A 24 3.13 -5.47 32.70
CA PRO A 24 3.90 -6.16 31.68
C PRO A 24 4.19 -7.59 32.15
N THR A 25 3.94 -8.55 31.27
CA THR A 25 4.40 -9.95 31.42
C THR A 25 5.12 -10.32 30.13
N PRO A 26 6.10 -11.24 30.14
CA PRO A 26 6.84 -11.64 28.94
C PRO A 26 5.92 -12.01 27.78
N GLU A 27 4.86 -12.76 28.07
CA GLU A 27 3.89 -13.25 27.08
C GLU A 27 3.04 -12.13 26.46
N LYS A 28 2.86 -10.99 27.15
CA LYS A 28 2.16 -9.81 26.61
C LYS A 28 3.05 -8.95 25.73
N LEU A 29 4.37 -9.10 25.85
CA LEU A 29 5.37 -8.36 25.10
C LEU A 29 5.80 -9.14 23.85
N ASP A 30 5.53 -10.45 23.81
CA ASP A 30 5.83 -11.30 22.66
C ASP A 30 4.84 -11.09 21.49
N PRO A 31 5.29 -11.31 20.24
CA PRO A 31 4.43 -11.28 19.06
C PRO A 31 3.29 -12.31 19.15
N TYR A 32 2.12 -11.93 18.64
CA TYR A 32 0.97 -12.84 18.58
C TYR A 32 1.14 -13.85 17.43
N GLU A 33 1.30 -15.13 17.78
CA GLU A 33 1.45 -16.26 16.85
C GLU A 33 0.37 -17.35 17.08
N CYS A 34 -0.86 -16.94 17.37
CA CYS A 34 -2.01 -17.84 17.61
C CYS A 34 -1.78 -18.88 18.74
N GLY A 35 -0.91 -18.59 19.71
CA GLY A 35 -0.63 -19.46 20.86
C GLY A 35 0.52 -20.45 20.66
N ILE A 36 1.22 -20.39 19.52
CA ILE A 36 2.43 -21.19 19.27
C ILE A 36 3.66 -20.33 19.57
N VAL A 37 4.64 -20.90 20.27
CA VAL A 37 5.93 -20.24 20.49
C VAL A 37 6.73 -20.31 19.18
N PRO A 38 7.11 -19.18 18.57
CA PRO A 38 7.84 -19.20 17.31
C PRO A 38 9.22 -19.83 17.50
N GLU A 39 9.48 -20.93 16.80
CA GLU A 39 10.78 -21.63 16.82
C GLU A 39 11.80 -20.99 15.87
N VAL A 40 11.34 -20.20 14.90
CA VAL A 40 12.14 -19.59 13.84
C VAL A 40 11.66 -18.16 13.59
N GLU A 41 12.59 -17.23 13.39
CA GLU A 41 12.25 -15.87 12.94
C GLU A 41 11.39 -15.93 11.65
N PRO A 42 10.32 -15.11 11.54
CA PRO A 42 9.50 -15.08 10.35
C PRO A 42 10.33 -14.75 9.11
N SER A 43 10.12 -15.51 8.02
CA SER A 43 10.92 -15.39 6.81
C SER A 43 10.88 -13.96 6.25
N GLN A 44 12.03 -13.32 6.07
CA GLN A 44 12.09 -11.92 5.60
C GLN A 44 11.72 -11.71 4.12
N ARG A 45 11.53 -12.79 3.35
CA ARG A 45 11.20 -12.71 1.92
C ARG A 45 9.69 -12.72 1.69
N PHE A 46 9.05 -11.58 1.98
CA PHE A 46 7.66 -11.39 1.64
C PHE A 46 7.52 -11.09 0.13
N PRO A 47 6.66 -11.81 -0.61
CA PRO A 47 6.40 -11.47 -2.00
C PRO A 47 5.71 -10.11 -2.08
N VAL A 48 6.37 -9.11 -2.67
CA VAL A 48 5.82 -7.76 -2.86
C VAL A 48 4.84 -7.76 -4.05
N LYS A 49 3.65 -8.35 -3.82
CA LYS A 49 2.58 -8.46 -4.82
C LYS A 49 2.07 -7.09 -5.29
N PHE A 50 2.24 -6.05 -4.47
CA PHE A 50 1.76 -4.69 -4.71
C PHE A 50 2.78 -3.77 -5.40
N TYR A 51 3.96 -4.28 -5.78
CA TYR A 51 5.00 -3.41 -6.33
C TYR A 51 4.56 -2.69 -7.61
N LEU A 52 3.90 -3.40 -8.53
CA LEU A 52 3.40 -2.79 -9.78
C LEU A 52 2.35 -1.71 -9.52
N VAL A 53 1.47 -1.93 -8.54
CA VAL A 53 0.46 -0.94 -8.13
C VAL A 53 1.13 0.27 -7.48
N ALA A 54 2.13 0.06 -6.62
CA ALA A 54 2.88 1.16 -5.99
C ALA A 54 3.63 2.01 -7.04
N MET A 55 4.27 1.37 -8.02
CA MET A 55 4.93 2.08 -9.11
C MET A 55 3.94 2.88 -9.97
N LEU A 56 2.77 2.30 -10.27
CA LEU A 56 1.70 2.98 -10.99
C LEU A 56 1.14 4.17 -10.19
N PHE A 57 0.99 4.03 -8.88
CA PHE A 57 0.58 5.12 -7.98
C PHE A 57 1.56 6.30 -8.03
N VAL A 58 2.87 6.04 -8.00
CA VAL A 58 3.89 7.11 -8.10
C VAL A 58 3.78 7.85 -9.43
N ILE A 59 3.54 7.14 -10.53
CA ILE A 59 3.38 7.75 -11.86
C ILE A 59 2.11 8.64 -11.90
N PHE A 60 0.99 8.14 -11.38
CA PHE A 60 -0.24 8.92 -11.29
C PHE A 60 -0.14 10.12 -10.35
N ASP A 61 0.58 10.00 -9.24
CA ASP A 61 0.80 11.11 -8.30
C ASP A 61 1.55 12.26 -8.98
N VAL A 62 2.58 11.92 -9.77
CA VAL A 62 3.31 12.90 -10.60
C VAL A 62 2.39 13.53 -11.66
N GLU A 63 1.52 12.75 -12.32
CA GLU A 63 0.54 13.29 -13.26
C GLU A 63 -0.39 14.32 -12.59
N ILE A 64 -0.91 14.00 -11.42
CA ILE A 64 -1.82 14.87 -10.66
C ILE A 64 -1.14 16.21 -10.32
N ILE A 65 0.13 16.20 -9.92
CA ILE A 65 0.88 17.45 -9.67
C ILE A 65 0.91 18.34 -10.91
N PHE A 66 1.12 17.79 -12.11
CA PHE A 66 1.09 18.55 -13.35
C PHE A 66 -0.30 19.09 -13.68
N LEU A 67 -1.35 18.29 -13.46
CA LEU A 67 -2.74 18.73 -13.64
C LEU A 67 -3.11 19.88 -12.70
N PHE A 68 -2.66 19.84 -11.44
CA PHE A 68 -2.86 20.94 -10.50
C PHE A 68 -2.10 22.21 -10.92
N ALA A 69 -0.82 22.07 -11.30
CA ALA A 69 0.00 23.19 -11.73
C ALA A 69 -0.62 23.91 -12.94
N TRP A 70 -1.08 23.14 -13.93
CA TRP A 70 -1.81 23.69 -15.07
C TRP A 70 -3.16 24.28 -14.69
N GLY A 71 -3.94 23.61 -13.84
CA GLY A 71 -5.23 24.10 -13.37
C GLY A 71 -5.14 25.46 -12.68
N ALA A 72 -4.03 25.74 -12.00
CA ALA A 72 -3.77 27.03 -11.37
C ALA A 72 -3.57 28.19 -12.36
N ILE A 73 -3.13 27.92 -13.60
CA ILE A 73 -2.85 28.93 -14.65
C ILE A 73 -3.69 28.75 -15.92
N TRP A 74 -4.78 27.99 -15.84
CA TRP A 74 -5.60 27.60 -16.98
C TRP A 74 -6.05 28.78 -17.86
N THR A 75 -6.37 29.90 -17.23
CA THR A 75 -6.84 31.13 -17.88
C THR A 75 -5.77 31.77 -18.78
N GLU A 76 -4.49 31.57 -18.50
CA GLU A 76 -3.38 32.15 -19.27
C GLU A 76 -3.02 31.27 -20.48
N LEU A 77 -3.18 29.96 -20.34
CA LEU A 77 -2.77 28.97 -21.33
C LEU A 77 -3.85 28.65 -22.38
N GLY A 78 -5.13 28.87 -22.05
CA GLY A 78 -6.27 28.71 -22.96
C GLY A 78 -6.29 27.35 -23.67
N TRP A 79 -6.68 27.34 -24.95
CA TRP A 79 -6.82 26.10 -25.74
C TRP A 79 -5.52 25.32 -25.95
N PHE A 80 -4.38 26.01 -25.98
CA PHE A 80 -3.08 25.35 -26.05
C PHE A 80 -2.82 24.50 -24.80
N GLY A 81 -3.11 25.06 -23.63
CA GLY A 81 -3.06 24.31 -22.38
C GLY A 81 -3.98 23.11 -22.38
N VAL A 82 -5.20 23.23 -22.94
CA VAL A 82 -6.15 22.10 -23.04
C VAL A 82 -5.49 20.95 -23.79
N ALA A 83 -4.97 21.25 -24.98
CA ALA A 83 -4.38 20.25 -25.87
C ALA A 83 -3.15 19.60 -25.25
N ALA A 84 -2.26 20.39 -24.64
CA ALA A 84 -1.04 19.89 -24.01
C ALA A 84 -1.35 18.91 -22.87
N VAL A 85 -2.27 19.27 -21.97
CA VAL A 85 -2.66 18.40 -20.85
C VAL A 85 -3.44 17.19 -21.32
N ALA A 86 -4.34 17.34 -22.31
CA ALA A 86 -5.07 16.21 -22.86
C ALA A 86 -4.12 15.16 -23.48
N ILE A 87 -3.10 15.60 -24.22
CA ILE A 87 -2.08 14.70 -24.80
C ILE A 87 -1.26 14.04 -23.69
N PHE A 88 -0.83 14.80 -22.69
CA PHE A 88 -0.06 14.27 -21.57
C PHE A 88 -0.84 13.18 -20.79
N THR A 89 -2.08 13.48 -20.40
CA THR A 89 -2.96 12.53 -19.72
C THR A 89 -3.30 11.32 -20.59
N PHE A 90 -3.45 11.49 -21.89
CA PHE A 90 -3.69 10.37 -22.81
C PHE A 90 -2.58 9.31 -22.74
N PHE A 91 -1.30 9.71 -22.71
CA PHE A 91 -0.19 8.76 -22.62
C PHE A 91 -0.15 8.00 -21.28
N VAL A 92 -0.48 8.66 -20.17
CA VAL A 92 -0.53 8.00 -18.86
C VAL A 92 -1.72 7.02 -18.79
N LEU A 93 -2.88 7.42 -19.31
CA LEU A 93 -4.05 6.55 -19.42
C LEU A 93 -3.80 5.35 -20.35
N GLU A 94 -3.07 5.54 -21.43
CA GLU A 94 -2.65 4.45 -22.33
C GLU A 94 -1.74 3.46 -21.61
N THR A 95 -0.78 3.95 -20.82
CA THR A 95 0.08 3.12 -19.96
C THR A 95 -0.76 2.33 -18.94
N LEU A 96 -1.73 2.96 -18.27
CA LEU A 96 -2.65 2.27 -17.36
C LEU A 96 -3.44 1.18 -18.08
N ALA A 97 -4.02 1.49 -19.25
CA ALA A 97 -4.79 0.53 -20.02
C ALA A 97 -3.94 -0.68 -20.43
N TYR A 98 -2.68 -0.46 -20.81
CA TYR A 98 -1.73 -1.54 -21.12
C TYR A 98 -1.45 -2.42 -19.88
N VAL A 99 -1.08 -1.80 -18.77
CA VAL A 99 -0.74 -2.49 -17.51
C VAL A 99 -1.94 -3.27 -16.96
N TRP A 100 -3.14 -2.71 -17.08
CA TRP A 100 -4.39 -3.39 -16.71
C TRP A 100 -4.65 -4.62 -17.59
N LYS A 101 -4.53 -4.49 -18.91
CA LYS A 101 -4.65 -5.64 -19.83
C LYS A 101 -3.62 -6.74 -19.57
N ARG A 102 -2.46 -6.40 -19.00
CA ARG A 102 -1.40 -7.36 -18.60
C ARG A 102 -1.67 -8.05 -17.26
N GLY A 103 -2.78 -7.74 -16.58
CA GLY A 103 -3.12 -8.36 -15.30
C GLY A 103 -2.28 -7.87 -14.12
N ALA A 104 -1.63 -6.70 -14.23
CA ALA A 104 -0.85 -6.14 -13.12
C ALA A 104 -1.71 -5.76 -11.91
N LEU A 105 -3.02 -5.60 -12.12
CA LEU A 105 -4.01 -5.37 -11.06
C LEU A 105 -4.62 -6.69 -10.54
N ASP A 106 -4.26 -7.85 -11.09
CA ASP A 106 -4.80 -9.13 -10.64
C ASP A 106 -4.13 -9.58 -9.34
N TRP A 107 -4.94 -9.67 -8.29
CA TRP A 107 -4.50 -10.15 -6.98
C TRP A 107 -4.38 -11.68 -6.89
N ASN A 108 -4.91 -12.39 -7.89
CA ASN A 108 -5.03 -13.83 -7.86
C ASN A 108 -3.68 -14.49 -8.15
N VAL A 109 -3.10 -15.07 -7.10
CA VAL A 109 -1.96 -15.96 -7.23
C VAL A 109 -2.47 -17.22 -7.92
N LYS A 110 -1.99 -17.54 -9.13
CA LYS A 110 -2.15 -18.91 -9.65
C LYS A 110 -1.57 -19.85 -8.60
N ARG A 111 -2.43 -20.67 -7.99
CA ARG A 111 -2.09 -21.59 -6.89
C ARG A 111 -0.78 -22.27 -7.26
N ARG A 112 0.32 -21.98 -6.54
CA ARG A 112 1.57 -22.68 -6.78
C ARG A 112 1.32 -24.13 -6.42
N ALA A 113 1.22 -25.01 -7.42
CA ALA A 113 1.09 -26.45 -7.24
C ALA A 113 2.26 -27.07 -6.44
N ARG A 114 3.30 -26.27 -6.14
CA ARG A 114 4.52 -26.66 -5.42
C ARG A 114 4.29 -27.14 -3.98
N TYR A 115 3.15 -26.84 -3.35
CA TYR A 115 2.82 -27.31 -1.99
C TYR A 115 1.87 -28.52 -1.96
N ILE A 116 1.46 -29.03 -3.12
CA ILE A 116 0.79 -30.33 -3.19
C ILE A 116 1.90 -31.36 -3.36
N GLN A 117 2.58 -31.69 -2.27
CA GLN A 117 3.39 -32.91 -2.24
C GLN A 117 2.40 -34.11 -2.26
N PRO A 118 2.49 -35.03 -3.22
CA PRO A 118 1.64 -36.23 -3.25
C PRO A 118 2.12 -37.32 -2.30
N ASP A 119 3.07 -37.06 -1.39
CA ASP A 119 3.86 -38.09 -0.72
C ASP A 119 3.30 -38.60 0.62
N VAL A 120 2.06 -38.28 0.97
CA VAL A 120 1.38 -38.86 2.15
C VAL A 120 0.44 -40.01 1.76
N GLN A 121 0.61 -40.62 0.58
CA GLN A 121 -0.20 -41.76 0.14
C GLN A 121 0.55 -43.11 0.20
N GLU A 122 1.85 -43.14 0.51
CA GLU A 122 2.67 -44.37 0.55
C GLU A 122 2.86 -44.96 1.97
N ALA A 123 2.15 -44.47 2.98
CA ALA A 123 2.28 -44.94 4.38
C ALA A 123 0.98 -45.55 4.96
N ALA A 124 0.17 -46.21 4.14
CA ALA A 124 -0.96 -47.04 4.56
C ALA A 124 -0.81 -48.47 4.00
#